data_AF-A0A8J5GX71-F1
#
_entry.id   AF-A0A8J5GX71-F1
#
_cell.length_a   1.000
_cell.length_b   1.000
_cell.length_c   1.000
_cell.angle_alpha   90.00
_cell.angle_beta   90.00
_cell.angle_gamma   90.00
#
_symmetry.space_group_name_H-M   'P 1'
#
loop_
_entity.id
_entity.type
_entity.pdbx_description
1 polymer ?
#
loop_
_entity_poly.entity_id
_entity_poly.type
_entity_poly.pdbx_seq_one_letter_code
_entity_poly.pdbx_strand_id
1 'polypeptide(L)'
;MAIGIAIVTWVALPSSFTIFNFGEQKQVKNWQLFFCVAIGLWTGLVIGFVTEYYTSNAYSPVQDVADSCRTGAATNVIFRLALGYKSIIIPIFAIGFSLAAMYAMAVAALGMLSTIATGLAIDAYGPISESAGGNVEMAGMSHRIRERTENNIYHSIIRFSRFAEAELKLFHSQHR
;
A
#
# COMPACT_ATOMS: atom_id res chain seq x y z
N MET A 1 -4.35 -11.16 10.14
CA MET A 1 -3.49 -11.49 8.97
C MET A 1 -2.23 -12.27 9.37
N ALA A 2 -1.27 -11.70 10.12
CA ALA A 2 -0.05 -12.42 10.54
C ALA A 2 -0.31 -13.72 11.34
N ILE A 3 -1.30 -13.72 12.24
CA ILE A 3 -1.74 -14.93 12.98
C ILE A 3 -2.36 -15.97 12.02
N GLY A 4 -3.11 -15.52 11.01
CA GLY A 4 -3.66 -16.41 9.97
C GLY A 4 -2.56 -17.02 9.11
N ILE A 5 -1.53 -16.25 8.77
CA ILE A 5 -0.33 -16.73 8.07
C ILE A 5 0.43 -17.74 8.94
N ALA A 6 0.55 -17.51 10.24
CA ALA A 6 1.18 -18.45 11.18
C ALA A 6 0.40 -19.78 11.26
N ILE A 7 -0.92 -19.72 11.35
CA ILE A 7 -1.81 -20.91 11.41
C ILE A 7 -1.73 -21.68 10.08
N VAL A 8 -1.80 -21.00 8.94
CA VAL A 8 -1.66 -21.65 7.62
C VAL A 8 -0.28 -22.28 7.46
N THR A 9 0.78 -21.61 7.92
CA THR A 9 2.15 -22.15 7.84
C THR A 9 2.33 -23.37 8.75
N TRP A 10 1.61 -23.42 9.88
CA TRP A 10 1.66 -24.56 10.81
C TRP A 10 0.81 -25.74 10.36
N VAL A 11 -0.35 -25.49 9.73
CA VAL A 11 -1.30 -26.53 9.30
C VAL A 11 -0.98 -27.08 7.91
N ALA A 12 -0.51 -26.25 6.99
CA ALA A 12 -0.36 -26.63 5.58
C ALA A 12 1.03 -27.14 5.19
N LEU A 13 2.08 -26.92 6.01
CA LEU A 13 3.47 -27.26 5.65
C LEU A 13 4.08 -28.34 6.57
N PRO A 14 4.67 -29.41 6.03
CA PRO A 14 5.47 -30.38 6.81
C PRO A 14 6.73 -29.71 7.37
N SER A 15 7.27 -30.18 8.50
CA SER A 15 8.31 -29.51 9.31
C SER A 15 9.59 -29.08 8.57
N SER A 16 9.87 -29.68 7.42
CA SER A 16 10.99 -29.37 6.54
C SER A 16 10.65 -29.77 5.10
N PHE A 17 10.93 -28.88 4.15
CA PHE A 17 10.83 -29.21 2.73
C PHE A 17 12.10 -28.76 1.98
N THR A 18 12.48 -29.52 0.95
CA THR A 18 13.64 -29.22 0.12
C THR A 18 13.22 -28.35 -1.06
N ILE A 19 13.79 -27.15 -1.15
CA ILE A 19 13.62 -26.26 -2.30
C ILE A 19 14.81 -26.42 -3.23
N PHE A 20 14.55 -26.57 -4.52
CA PHE A 20 15.56 -26.50 -5.55
C PHE A 20 15.95 -25.04 -5.79
N ASN A 21 17.21 -24.67 -5.53
CA ASN A 21 17.71 -23.33 -5.81
C ASN A 21 19.02 -23.42 -6.60
N PHE A 22 18.97 -23.07 -7.89
CA PHE A 22 20.15 -23.01 -8.78
C PHE A 22 21.08 -24.24 -8.69
N GLY A 23 20.52 -25.46 -8.67
CA GLY A 23 21.30 -26.70 -8.70
C GLY A 23 21.62 -27.31 -7.32
N GLU A 24 21.34 -26.60 -6.21
CA GLU A 24 21.46 -27.17 -4.86
C GLU A 24 20.08 -27.35 -4.18
N GLN A 25 19.93 -28.50 -3.51
CA GLN A 25 18.77 -28.84 -2.69
C GLN A 25 18.94 -28.19 -1.31
N LYS A 26 18.29 -27.04 -1.08
CA LYS A 26 18.33 -26.37 0.22
C LYS A 26 17.12 -26.79 1.06
N GLN A 27 17.37 -27.38 2.23
CA GLN A 27 16.32 -27.64 3.20
C GLN A 27 15.86 -26.31 3.83
N VAL A 28 14.57 -26.00 3.69
CA VAL A 28 13.94 -24.83 4.28
C VAL A 28 12.97 -25.27 5.37
N LYS A 29 13.04 -24.59 6.51
CA LYS A 29 12.17 -24.85 7.66
C LYS A 29 10.93 -23.95 7.59
N ASN A 30 9.80 -24.42 8.13
CA ASN A 30 8.52 -23.69 8.11
C ASN A 30 8.62 -22.28 8.70
N TRP A 31 9.41 -22.12 9.76
CA TRP A 31 9.62 -20.82 10.41
C TRP A 31 10.34 -19.79 9.52
N GLN A 32 11.22 -20.25 8.62
CA GLN A 32 11.87 -19.38 7.65
C GLN A 32 10.87 -18.91 6.59
N LEU A 33 9.94 -19.77 6.20
CA LEU A 33 8.88 -19.41 5.26
C LEU A 33 7.93 -18.38 5.88
N PHE A 34 7.52 -18.59 7.13
CA PHE A 34 6.70 -17.63 7.89
C PHE A 34 7.34 -16.23 7.89
N PHE A 35 8.64 -16.13 8.20
CA PHE A 35 9.35 -14.85 8.18
C PHE A 35 9.40 -14.23 6.78
N CYS A 36 9.52 -15.04 5.74
CA CYS A 36 9.53 -14.53 4.36
C CYS A 36 8.18 -13.89 3.97
N VAL A 37 7.07 -14.54 4.33
CA VAL A 37 5.73 -13.97 4.13
C VAL A 37 5.52 -12.72 4.97
N ALA A 38 5.95 -12.76 6.24
CA ALA A 38 5.84 -11.61 7.14
C ALA A 38 6.62 -10.40 6.62
N ILE A 39 7.86 -10.59 6.14
CA ILE A 39 8.66 -9.53 5.52
C ILE A 39 7.93 -8.98 4.28
N GLY A 40 7.37 -9.84 3.42
CA GLY A 40 6.58 -9.39 2.27
C GLY A 40 5.38 -8.52 2.64
N LEU A 41 4.66 -8.89 3.71
CA LEU A 41 3.55 -8.10 4.25
C LEU A 41 4.02 -6.74 4.80
N TRP A 42 5.14 -6.71 5.54
CA TRP A 42 5.74 -5.46 6.03
C TRP A 42 6.25 -4.57 4.89
N THR A 43 6.87 -5.14 3.87
CA THR A 43 7.31 -4.41 2.68
C THR A 43 6.11 -3.75 1.98
N GLY A 44 4.99 -4.45 1.83
CA GLY A 44 3.75 -3.88 1.28
C GLY A 44 3.24 -2.69 2.08
N LEU A 45 3.27 -2.77 3.41
CA LEU A 45 2.89 -1.68 4.31
C LEU A 45 3.80 -0.45 4.14
N VAL A 46 5.12 -0.66 4.12
CA VAL A 46 6.10 0.43 3.93
C VAL A 46 5.88 1.13 2.60
N ILE A 47 5.64 0.37 1.52
CA ILE A 47 5.32 0.94 0.20
C ILE A 47 4.05 1.79 0.29
N GLY A 48 2.99 1.30 0.94
CA GLY A 48 1.75 2.06 1.15
C GLY A 48 1.97 3.39 1.87
N PHE A 49 2.71 3.41 2.98
CA PHE A 49 3.02 4.64 3.71
C PHE A 49 3.85 5.63 2.89
N VAL A 50 4.83 5.13 2.15
CA VAL A 50 5.66 5.98 1.29
C VAL A 50 4.81 6.57 0.17
N THR A 51 3.94 5.78 -0.45
CA THR A 51 3.02 6.26 -1.49
C THR A 51 2.08 7.33 -0.94
N GLU A 52 1.55 7.16 0.28
CA GLU A 52 0.73 8.18 0.92
C GLU A 52 1.52 9.47 1.17
N TYR A 53 2.75 9.38 1.69
CA TYR A 53 3.60 10.54 1.95
C TYR A 53 3.90 11.37 0.70
N TYR A 54 4.13 10.71 -0.44
CA TYR A 54 4.43 11.38 -1.72
C TYR A 54 3.19 11.78 -2.52
N THR A 55 1.98 11.35 -2.14
CA THR A 55 0.73 11.57 -2.91
C THR A 55 -0.32 12.40 -2.17
N SER A 56 -0.34 12.37 -0.84
CA SER A 56 -1.33 13.10 -0.04
C SER A 56 -1.00 14.59 0.09
N ASN A 57 -2.03 15.43 -0.03
CA ASN A 57 -1.97 16.89 0.11
C ASN A 57 -1.69 17.37 1.55
N ALA A 58 -1.74 16.46 2.53
CA ALA A 58 -1.42 16.75 3.92
C ALA A 58 0.09 16.88 4.18
N TYR A 59 0.93 16.37 3.28
CA TYR A 59 2.38 16.35 3.45
C TYR A 59 3.08 17.39 2.58
N SER A 60 4.24 17.86 3.06
CA SER A 60 5.07 18.86 2.40
C SER A 60 5.39 18.57 0.92
N PRO A 61 5.70 17.33 0.48
CA PRO A 61 6.11 17.10 -0.91
C PRO A 61 5.03 17.46 -1.94
N VAL A 62 3.75 17.28 -1.60
CA VAL A 62 2.62 17.63 -2.47
C VAL A 62 2.24 19.11 -2.31
N GLN A 63 2.42 19.67 -1.11
CA GLN A 63 2.26 21.11 -0.88
C GLN A 63 3.27 21.92 -1.68
N ASP A 64 4.52 21.48 -1.76
CA ASP A 64 5.58 22.10 -2.57
C ASP A 64 5.23 22.10 -4.07
N VAL A 65 4.60 21.02 -4.55
CA VAL A 65 4.07 20.94 -5.93
C VAL A 65 2.93 21.93 -6.12
N ALA A 66 2.02 22.07 -5.15
CA ALA A 66 0.93 23.03 -5.20
C ALA A 66 1.44 24.48 -5.19
N ASP A 67 2.45 24.79 -4.38
CA ASP A 67 3.08 26.12 -4.34
C ASP A 67 3.85 26.43 -5.62
N SER A 68 4.42 25.41 -6.28
CA SER A 68 5.09 25.56 -7.58
C SER A 68 4.14 26.08 -8.68
N CYS A 69 2.83 25.88 -8.55
CA CYS A 69 1.83 26.45 -9.45
C CYS A 69 1.86 27.98 -9.50
N ARG A 70 2.35 28.67 -8.45
CA ARG A 70 2.48 30.13 -8.44
C ARG A 70 3.50 30.65 -9.46
N THR A 71 4.48 29.82 -9.83
CA THR A 71 5.56 30.19 -10.77
C THR A 71 5.24 29.82 -12.22
N GLY A 72 4.13 29.11 -12.45
CA GLY A 72 3.65 28.75 -13.79
C GLY A 72 3.51 27.24 -14.01
N ALA A 73 2.80 26.88 -15.08
CA ALA A 73 2.49 25.49 -15.40
C ALA A 73 3.75 24.65 -15.70
N ALA A 74 4.77 25.24 -16.34
CA ALA A 74 6.02 24.56 -16.66
C ALA A 74 6.75 24.08 -15.40
N THR A 75 6.87 24.92 -14.39
CA THR A 75 7.51 24.58 -13.12
C THR A 75 6.74 23.49 -12.38
N ASN A 76 5.41 23.57 -12.34
CA ASN A 76 4.57 22.53 -11.74
C ASN A 76 4.80 21.14 -12.39
N VAL A 77 4.95 21.07 -13.72
CA VAL A 77 5.25 19.80 -14.41
C VAL A 77 6.64 19.27 -14.03
N ILE A 78 7.65 20.15 -13.97
CA ILE A 78 9.02 19.76 -13.59
C ILE A 78 9.05 19.22 -12.16
N PHE A 79 8.38 19.89 -11.21
CA PHE A 79 8.31 19.43 -9.82
C PHE A 79 7.58 18.10 -9.67
N ARG A 80 6.50 17.86 -10.44
CA ARG A 80 5.81 16.56 -10.45
C ARG A 80 6.69 15.43 -10.94
N LEU A 81 7.44 15.64 -12.02
CA LEU A 81 8.39 14.65 -12.54
C LEU A 81 9.52 14.39 -11.54
N ALA A 82 10.10 15.44 -10.96
CA ALA A 82 11.13 15.32 -9.95
C ALA A 82 10.64 14.56 -8.70
N LEU A 83 9.41 14.85 -8.24
CA LEU A 83 8.78 14.16 -7.12
C LEU A 83 8.57 12.67 -7.42
N GLY A 84 8.11 12.34 -8.63
CA GLY A 84 7.96 10.97 -9.10
C GLY A 84 9.28 10.19 -9.04
N TYR A 85 10.37 10.77 -9.57
CA TYR A 85 11.70 10.16 -9.50
C TYR A 85 12.24 10.00 -8.07
N LYS A 86 11.87 10.90 -7.15
CA LYS A 86 12.24 10.80 -5.74
C LYS A 86 11.46 9.69 -5.01
N SER A 87 10.20 9.48 -5.38
CA SER A 87 9.30 8.54 -4.69
C SER A 87 9.73 7.07 -4.82
N ILE A 88 10.38 6.69 -5.93
CA ILE A 88 10.75 5.29 -6.22
C ILE A 88 11.94 4.77 -5.40
N ILE A 89 12.72 5.65 -4.77
CA ILE A 89 13.96 5.26 -4.06
C ILE A 89 13.64 4.29 -2.91
N ILE A 90 12.69 4.64 -2.05
CA ILE A 90 12.36 3.85 -0.85
C ILE A 90 11.71 2.50 -1.23
N PRO A 91 10.73 2.44 -2.16
CA PRO A 91 10.18 1.17 -2.64
C PRO A 91 11.23 0.23 -3.23
N ILE A 92 12.21 0.74 -3.99
CA ILE A 92 13.29 -0.08 -4.56
C ILE A 92 14.13 -0.74 -3.44
N PHE A 93 14.51 0.02 -2.42
CA PHE A 93 15.23 -0.53 -1.27
C PHE A 93 14.40 -1.56 -0.49
N ALA A 94 13.08 -1.34 -0.37
CA ALA A 94 12.18 -2.23 0.34
C ALA A 94 12.02 -3.60 -0.36
N ILE A 95 12.14 -3.65 -1.70
CA ILE A 95 12.09 -4.89 -2.50
C ILE A 95 13.47 -5.58 -2.55
N GLY A 96 14.55 -4.82 -2.65
CA GLY A 96 15.92 -5.35 -2.78
C GLY A 96 16.39 -6.23 -1.61
N PHE A 97 15.74 -6.14 -0.45
CA PHE A 97 16.07 -6.96 0.72
C PHE A 97 15.62 -8.44 0.60
N SER A 98 14.76 -8.78 -0.37
CA SER A 98 14.14 -10.12 -0.49
C SER A 98 14.93 -11.15 -1.31
N LEU A 99 16.26 -11.02 -1.47
CA LEU A 99 17.13 -11.93 -2.25
C LEU A 99 17.32 -13.35 -1.64
N ALA A 100 16.29 -13.91 -1.02
CA ALA A 100 16.21 -15.34 -0.74
C ALA A 100 15.68 -16.08 -1.98
N ALA A 101 16.05 -17.36 -2.14
CA ALA A 101 15.67 -18.29 -3.23
C ALA A 101 14.33 -18.00 -3.94
N MET A 102 14.22 -18.27 -5.25
CA MET A 102 13.02 -17.92 -6.06
C MET A 102 11.67 -18.28 -5.43
N TYR A 103 11.59 -19.41 -4.72
CA TYR A 103 10.39 -19.79 -3.98
C TYR A 103 10.06 -18.81 -2.85
N ALA A 104 11.06 -18.40 -2.05
CA ALA A 104 10.90 -17.44 -0.97
C ALA A 104 10.41 -16.08 -1.51
N MET A 105 10.95 -15.61 -2.64
CA MET A 105 10.42 -14.41 -3.31
C MET A 105 8.94 -14.55 -3.72
N ALA A 106 8.54 -15.71 -4.27
CA ALA A 106 7.15 -15.94 -4.65
C ALA A 106 6.20 -15.93 -3.43
N VAL A 107 6.59 -16.57 -2.32
CA VAL A 107 5.75 -16.57 -1.11
C VAL A 107 5.76 -15.20 -0.42
N ALA A 108 6.86 -14.44 -0.46
CA ALA A 108 6.89 -13.05 0.01
C ALA A 108 5.95 -12.15 -0.81
N ALA A 109 5.91 -12.30 -2.13
CA ALA A 109 4.97 -11.57 -3.00
C ALA A 109 3.51 -11.94 -2.69
N LEU A 110 3.22 -13.21 -2.45
CA LEU A 110 1.90 -13.64 -1.97
C LEU A 110 1.55 -13.03 -0.60
N GLY A 111 2.54 -12.90 0.30
CA GLY A 111 2.40 -12.22 1.58
C GLY A 111 2.01 -10.75 1.44
N MET A 112 2.64 -10.04 0.51
CA MET A 112 2.30 -8.65 0.18
C MET A 112 0.85 -8.53 -0.34
N LEU A 113 0.39 -9.48 -1.15
CA LEU A 113 -0.97 -9.49 -1.71
C LEU A 113 -2.02 -10.11 -0.78
N SER A 114 -1.66 -10.58 0.41
CA SER A 114 -2.61 -11.21 1.34
C SER A 114 -3.76 -10.28 1.77
N THR A 115 -3.55 -8.96 1.70
CA THR A 115 -4.54 -7.92 2.00
C THR A 115 -5.15 -7.29 0.73
N ILE A 116 -5.08 -7.98 -0.42
CA ILE A 116 -5.56 -7.46 -1.71
C ILE A 116 -7.05 -7.10 -1.69
N ALA A 117 -7.89 -7.81 -0.92
CA ALA A 117 -9.31 -7.49 -0.81
C ALA A 117 -9.54 -6.08 -0.25
N THR A 118 -8.83 -5.72 0.83
CA THR A 118 -8.86 -4.38 1.41
C THR A 118 -8.25 -3.36 0.45
N GLY A 119 -7.13 -3.70 -0.20
CA GLY A 119 -6.50 -2.82 -1.19
C GLY A 119 -7.40 -2.48 -2.38
N LEU A 120 -8.05 -3.49 -2.96
CA LEU A 120 -9.00 -3.32 -4.07
C LEU A 120 -10.25 -2.55 -3.64
N ALA A 121 -10.73 -2.75 -2.42
CA ALA A 121 -11.86 -1.98 -1.90
C ALA A 121 -11.53 -0.48 -1.80
N ILE A 122 -10.31 -0.14 -1.36
CA ILE A 122 -9.84 1.25 -1.29
C ILE A 122 -9.65 1.83 -2.70
N ASP A 123 -9.02 1.08 -3.60
CA ASP A 123 -8.76 1.51 -4.98
C ASP A 123 -10.07 1.73 -5.76
N ALA A 124 -11.04 0.84 -5.61
CA ALA A 124 -12.36 0.96 -6.23
C ALA A 124 -13.16 2.17 -5.70
N TYR A 125 -12.91 2.62 -4.47
CA TYR A 125 -13.62 3.75 -3.89
C TYR A 125 -13.33 5.06 -4.64
N GLY A 126 -12.11 5.25 -5.15
CA GLY A 126 -11.70 6.44 -5.90
C GLY A 126 -12.61 6.71 -7.11
N PRO A 127 -12.64 5.84 -8.13
CA PRO A 127 -13.46 6.03 -9.33
C PRO A 127 -14.97 6.15 -9.05
N ILE A 128 -15.48 5.41 -8.06
CA ILE A 128 -16.89 5.50 -7.63
C ILE A 128 -17.19 6.89 -7.08
N SER A 129 -16.29 7.42 -6.25
CA SER A 129 -16.43 8.73 -5.63
C SER A 129 -16.33 9.87 -6.66
N GLU A 130 -15.41 9.78 -7.62
CA GLU A 130 -15.29 10.72 -8.73
C GLU A 130 -16.55 10.75 -9.60
N SER A 131 -17.11 9.58 -9.90
CA SER A 131 -18.36 9.46 -10.68
C SER A 131 -19.55 10.10 -9.93
N ALA A 132 -19.61 9.94 -8.60
CA ALA A 132 -20.63 10.57 -7.79
C ALA A 132 -20.50 12.11 -7.78
N GLY A 133 -19.27 12.64 -7.68
CA GLY A 133 -19.00 14.07 -7.80
C GLY A 133 -19.40 14.64 -9.16
N GLY A 134 -19.05 13.93 -10.25
CA GLY A 134 -19.40 14.31 -11.62
C GLY A 134 -20.92 14.38 -11.85
N ASN A 135 -21.67 13.40 -11.34
CA ASN A 135 -23.15 13.42 -11.44
C ASN A 135 -23.77 14.63 -10.73
N VAL A 136 -23.25 15.01 -9.55
CA VAL A 136 -23.72 16.18 -8.80
C VAL A 136 -23.42 17.48 -9.56
N GLU A 137 -22.24 17.59 -10.18
CA GLU A 137 -21.84 18.72 -11.01
C GLU A 137 -22.72 18.83 -12.27
N MET A 138 -22.88 17.73 -13.01
CA MET A 138 -23.64 17.69 -14.26
C MET A 138 -25.15 17.87 -14.07
N ALA A 139 -25.69 17.46 -12.92
CA ALA A 139 -27.09 17.66 -12.56
C ALA A 139 -27.40 19.10 -12.07
N GLY A 140 -26.41 20.00 -12.04
CA GLY A 140 -26.60 21.39 -11.63
C GLY A 140 -27.04 21.54 -10.18
N MET A 141 -26.67 20.61 -9.30
CA MET A 141 -27.07 20.63 -7.90
C MET A 141 -26.42 21.82 -7.15
N SER A 142 -27.06 22.27 -6.06
CA SER A 142 -26.58 23.43 -5.29
C SER A 142 -25.14 23.26 -4.77
N HIS A 143 -24.40 24.37 -4.63
CA HIS A 143 -23.02 24.39 -4.12
C HIS A 143 -22.86 23.63 -2.79
N ARG A 144 -23.84 23.73 -1.90
CA ARG A 144 -23.84 23.01 -0.62
C ARG A 144 -23.85 21.48 -0.79
N ILE A 145 -24.54 20.96 -1.80
CA ILE A 145 -24.55 19.52 -2.11
C ILE A 145 -23.20 19.12 -2.70
N ARG A 146 -22.61 19.96 -3.57
CA ARG A 146 -21.28 19.71 -4.14
C ARG A 146 -20.18 19.68 -3.09
N GLU A 147 -20.11 20.69 -2.23
CA GLU A 147 -19.17 20.73 -1.10
C GLU A 147 -19.36 19.55 -0.13
N ARG A 148 -20.61 19.16 0.14
CA ARG A 148 -20.86 17.99 0.99
C ARG A 148 -20.40 16.70 0.33
N THR A 149 -20.63 16.54 -0.97
CA THR A 149 -20.17 15.39 -1.73
C THR A 149 -18.65 15.36 -1.76
N GLU A 150 -17.97 16.44 -2.14
CA GLU A 150 -16.51 16.54 -2.14
C GLU A 150 -15.92 16.28 -0.74
N ASN A 151 -16.40 16.95 0.31
CA ASN A 151 -15.91 16.70 1.67
C ASN A 151 -16.17 15.27 2.15
N ASN A 152 -17.34 14.70 1.86
CA ASN A 152 -17.61 13.32 2.23
C ASN A 152 -16.73 12.34 1.46
N ILE A 153 -16.39 12.63 0.21
CA ILE A 153 -15.45 11.83 -0.59
C ILE A 153 -14.07 11.88 0.05
N TYR A 154 -13.52 13.08 0.29
CA TYR A 154 -12.21 13.25 0.93
C TYR A 154 -12.16 12.61 2.32
N HIS A 155 -13.16 12.86 3.15
CA HIS A 155 -13.21 12.36 4.51
C HIS A 155 -13.43 10.84 4.56
N SER A 156 -14.17 10.27 3.60
CA SER A 156 -14.35 8.82 3.51
C SER A 156 -13.11 8.13 2.99
N ILE A 157 -12.38 8.69 2.03
CA ILE A 157 -11.08 8.18 1.55
C ILE A 157 -10.08 8.15 2.71
N ILE A 158 -9.95 9.26 3.45
CA ILE A 158 -9.05 9.33 4.61
C ILE A 158 -9.53 8.40 5.74
N ARG A 159 -10.83 8.27 6.00
CA ARG A 159 -11.34 7.29 6.97
C ARG A 159 -11.08 5.86 6.55
N PHE A 160 -11.20 5.53 5.28
CA PHE A 160 -10.96 4.18 4.77
C PHE A 160 -9.47 3.85 4.79
N SER A 161 -8.58 4.77 4.41
CA SER A 161 -7.13 4.58 4.55
C SER A 161 -6.74 4.45 6.02
N ARG A 162 -7.27 5.32 6.90
CA ARG A 162 -7.03 5.24 8.35
C ARG A 162 -7.70 4.04 9.01
N PHE A 163 -8.76 3.48 8.45
CA PHE A 163 -9.38 2.22 8.91
C PHE A 163 -8.48 1.04 8.56
N ALA A 164 -7.92 1.01 7.34
CA ALA A 164 -6.90 0.03 6.97
C ALA A 164 -5.64 0.16 7.84
N GLU A 165 -5.20 1.38 8.17
CA GLU A 165 -4.13 1.61 9.15
C GLU A 165 -4.52 1.20 10.58
N ALA A 166 -5.78 1.42 10.99
CA ALA A 166 -6.26 1.13 12.33
C ALA A 166 -6.38 -0.38 12.58
N GLU A 167 -6.78 -1.17 11.59
CA GLU A 167 -6.68 -2.64 11.66
C GLU A 167 -5.22 -3.10 11.88
N LEU A 168 -4.26 -2.34 11.33
CA LEU A 168 -2.83 -2.57 11.51
C LEU A 168 -2.28 -2.04 12.85
N LYS A 169 -2.84 -0.97 13.43
CA LYS A 169 -2.48 -0.47 14.76
C LYS A 169 -3.10 -1.30 15.89
N LEU A 170 -4.29 -1.86 15.68
CA LEU A 170 -4.91 -2.84 16.58
C LEU A 170 -4.02 -4.08 16.78
N PHE A 171 -3.20 -4.44 15.78
CA PHE A 171 -2.17 -5.48 15.89
C PHE A 171 -1.06 -5.12 16.89
N HIS A 172 -0.68 -3.85 17.00
CA HIS A 172 0.34 -3.37 17.95
C HIS A 172 -0.17 -3.35 19.40
N SER A 173 -1.50 -3.30 19.59
CA SER A 173 -2.14 -3.31 20.92
C SER A 173 -2.45 -4.72 21.44
N GLN A 174 -2.42 -5.75 20.59
CA GLN A 174 -2.61 -7.16 20.99
C GLN A 174 -1.29 -7.84 21.41
N HIS A 175 -0.16 -7.14 21.31
CA HIS A 175 1.16 -7.58 21.77
C HIS A 175 1.68 -6.78 22.98
N ARG A 176 0.78 -6.19 23.77
CA ARG A 176 1.10 -5.60 25.07
C ARG A 176 0.18 -6.14 26.14
#